data_AF-A0A031LJ86-F1
#
_entry.id   AF-A0A031LJ86-F1
#
_cell.length_a   1.000
_cell.length_b   1.000
_cell.length_c   1.000
_cell.angle_alpha   90.00
_cell.angle_beta   90.00
_cell.angle_gamma   90.00
#
_symmetry.space_group_name_H-M   'P 1'
#
loop_
_entity.id
_entity.type
_entity.pdbx_description
1 polymer ?
#
loop_
_entity_poly.entity_id
_entity_poly.type
_entity_poly.pdbx_seq_one_letter_code
_entity_poly.pdbx_strand_id
1 'polypeptide(L)'
;MIMQLFLGPYQVGNSLYPLALDLFIPTIFFFFFGSAYRVGRYLMTYKKPFVAVPIASQEVVRGKISSIERVKSLVDTFSNSSKVGLKRKPVTTTAGLLMHLGLVVMIFLLAQHMVFWAYYLPPYRVLFPLAIPESSTDGLLSLTMSTFPRTPTPYPFVHDIWGPLTVILNGQYISFLLLVLLGIYLGHKFHAFADGLSLRAGDWWFFLLLYVDIVLGLLATSHIPNNVVWYDNLLGGHILLAEIIIATLPFTRGFHMFEFYLGKIREWYFMLYRRGEK
;
A
#
# COMPACT_ATOMS: atom_id res chain seq x y z
N MET A 1 -20.06 24.10 15.40
CA MET A 1 -20.05 23.25 16.61
C MET A 1 -18.61 23.07 17.03
N ILE A 2 -18.23 23.36 18.26
CA ILE A 2 -16.85 23.14 18.73
C ILE A 2 -16.78 21.70 19.23
N MET A 3 -15.90 20.89 18.64
CA MET A 3 -15.57 19.58 19.18
C MET A 3 -14.15 19.67 19.75
N GLN A 4 -13.95 19.09 20.93
CA GLN A 4 -12.66 19.05 21.61
C GLN A 4 -11.99 17.72 21.32
N LEU A 5 -10.79 17.78 20.71
CA LEU A 5 -9.91 16.64 20.52
C LEU A 5 -8.54 16.92 21.14
N PHE A 6 -7.64 15.93 21.09
CA PHE A 6 -6.38 15.91 21.82
C PHE A 6 -5.43 17.06 21.42
N LEU A 7 -5.52 17.56 20.18
CA LEU A 7 -4.74 18.70 19.70
C LEU A 7 -5.43 20.07 19.85
N GLY A 8 -6.62 20.15 20.46
CA GLY A 8 -7.29 21.42 20.83
C GLY A 8 -8.73 21.58 20.34
N PRO A 9 -9.38 22.72 20.65
CA PRO A 9 -10.74 23.01 20.16
C PRO A 9 -10.70 23.36 18.68
N TYR A 10 -11.51 22.67 17.87
CA TYR A 10 -11.67 23.00 16.46
C TYR A 10 -13.12 23.37 16.16
N GLN A 11 -13.28 24.37 15.28
CA GLN A 11 -14.58 24.71 14.73
C GLN A 11 -14.92 23.69 13.65
N VAL A 12 -15.81 22.75 13.96
CA VAL A 12 -16.40 21.85 12.97
C VAL A 12 -17.01 22.72 11.87
N GLY A 13 -16.43 22.67 10.66
CA GLY A 13 -16.84 23.48 9.50
C GLY A 13 -15.72 24.27 8.79
N ASN A 14 -14.54 24.46 9.40
CA ASN A 14 -13.45 25.22 8.77
C ASN A 14 -12.51 24.37 7.91
N SER A 15 -12.21 23.14 8.32
CA SER A 15 -11.40 22.18 7.57
C SER A 15 -11.51 20.77 8.18
N LEU A 16 -11.41 19.73 7.35
CA LEU A 16 -11.29 18.32 7.79
C LEU A 16 -9.89 17.94 8.28
N TYR A 17 -8.86 18.74 7.98
CA TYR A 17 -7.46 18.37 8.22
C TYR A 17 -7.10 18.14 9.71
N PRO A 18 -7.49 19.00 10.67
CA PRO A 18 -7.16 18.76 12.08
C PRO A 18 -7.83 17.52 12.65
N LEU A 19 -9.11 17.30 12.31
CA LEU A 19 -9.87 16.12 12.70
C LEU A 19 -9.18 14.84 12.21
N ALA A 20 -8.62 14.87 10.99
CA ALA A 20 -7.87 13.75 10.45
C ALA A 20 -6.68 13.39 11.34
N LEU A 21 -5.85 14.36 11.71
CA LEU A 21 -4.66 14.13 12.53
C LEU A 21 -4.98 13.59 13.93
N ASP A 22 -6.09 14.03 14.53
CA ASP A 22 -6.52 13.58 15.86
C ASP A 22 -7.01 12.12 15.90
N LEU A 23 -7.49 11.59 14.76
CA LEU A 23 -8.01 10.21 14.65
C LEU A 23 -6.92 9.16 14.40
N PHE A 24 -5.68 9.58 14.21
CA PHE A 24 -4.56 8.69 13.95
C PHE A 24 -4.33 7.65 15.06
N ILE A 25 -4.40 8.06 16.33
CA ILE A 25 -4.22 7.16 17.48
C ILE A 25 -5.33 6.09 17.54
N PRO A 26 -6.64 6.45 17.50
CA PRO A 26 -7.71 5.46 17.33
C PRO A 26 -7.50 4.51 16.15
N THR A 27 -7.08 5.03 15.00
CA THR A 27 -6.82 4.24 13.79
C THR A 27 -5.76 3.16 14.02
N ILE A 28 -4.63 3.53 14.63
CA ILE A 28 -3.57 2.60 15.01
C ILE A 28 -4.12 1.52 15.95
N PHE A 29 -4.89 1.90 16.97
CA PHE A 29 -5.45 0.96 17.92
C PHE A 29 -6.32 -0.11 17.25
N PHE A 30 -7.28 0.30 16.40
CA PHE A 30 -8.14 -0.64 15.68
C PHE A 30 -7.36 -1.54 14.72
N PHE A 31 -6.38 -0.97 14.00
CA PHE A 31 -5.53 -1.74 13.10
C PHE A 31 -4.75 -2.83 13.84
N PHE A 32 -4.04 -2.49 14.92
CA PHE A 32 -3.23 -3.46 15.65
C PHE A 32 -4.10 -4.50 16.39
N PHE A 33 -5.22 -4.08 16.98
CA PHE A 33 -6.15 -5.00 17.63
C PHE A 33 -6.72 -6.01 16.62
N GLY A 34 -7.25 -5.55 15.49
CA GLY A 34 -7.78 -6.40 14.43
C GLY A 34 -6.72 -7.32 13.82
N SER A 35 -5.52 -6.79 13.60
CA SER A 35 -4.38 -7.56 13.08
C SER A 35 -3.95 -8.65 14.05
N ALA A 36 -3.82 -8.35 15.33
CA ALA A 36 -3.45 -9.31 16.37
C ALA A 36 -4.47 -10.44 16.46
N TYR A 37 -5.78 -10.12 16.45
CA TYR A 37 -6.84 -11.13 16.43
C TYR A 37 -6.74 -12.02 15.19
N ARG A 38 -6.60 -11.44 13.99
CA ARG A 38 -6.59 -12.20 12.74
C ARG A 38 -5.35 -13.07 12.58
N VAL A 39 -4.16 -12.53 12.89
CA VAL A 39 -2.90 -13.29 12.90
C VAL A 39 -2.93 -14.37 13.98
N GLY A 40 -3.40 -14.06 15.19
CA GLY A 40 -3.56 -15.02 16.27
C GLY A 40 -4.47 -16.18 15.87
N ARG A 41 -5.65 -15.88 15.31
CA ARG A 41 -6.56 -16.89 14.77
C ARG A 41 -5.92 -17.73 13.66
N TYR A 42 -5.20 -17.10 12.74
CA TYR A 42 -4.47 -17.80 11.67
C TYR A 42 -3.47 -18.79 12.27
N LEU A 43 -2.68 -18.40 13.26
CA LEU A 43 -1.71 -19.28 13.90
C LEU A 43 -2.38 -20.42 14.70
N MET A 44 -3.50 -20.16 15.37
CA MET A 44 -4.20 -21.14 16.21
C MET A 44 -5.10 -22.12 15.44
N THR A 45 -5.76 -21.67 14.37
CA THR A 45 -6.81 -22.45 13.68
C THR A 45 -6.29 -23.20 12.46
N TYR A 46 -5.18 -22.76 11.88
CA TYR A 46 -4.77 -23.23 10.56
C TYR A 46 -4.02 -24.57 10.62
N LYS A 47 -4.80 -25.65 10.57
CA LYS A 47 -4.35 -27.05 10.59
C LYS A 47 -4.20 -27.72 9.21
N LYS A 48 -4.27 -26.97 8.10
CA LYS A 48 -4.25 -27.60 6.76
C LYS A 48 -2.90 -28.26 6.46
N PRO A 49 -2.86 -29.55 6.05
CA PRO A 49 -1.67 -30.16 5.49
C PRO A 49 -1.32 -29.44 4.18
N PHE A 50 -0.03 -29.18 3.97
CA PHE A 50 0.43 -28.45 2.80
C PHE A 50 0.43 -29.34 1.55
N VAL A 51 0.29 -28.70 0.39
CA VAL A 51 0.45 -29.35 -0.92
C VAL A 51 1.79 -30.07 -0.94
N ALA A 52 1.74 -31.39 -1.12
CA ALA A 52 2.91 -32.23 -1.23
C ALA A 52 3.82 -31.69 -2.34
N VAL A 53 4.97 -31.15 -1.95
CA VAL A 53 6.06 -30.85 -2.88
C VAL A 53 6.43 -32.17 -3.57
N PRO A 54 6.56 -32.22 -4.91
CA PRO A 54 6.95 -33.44 -5.61
C PRO A 54 8.22 -34.02 -5.01
N ILE A 55 8.26 -35.35 -4.83
CA ILE A 55 9.36 -36.07 -4.18
C ILE A 55 10.71 -35.75 -4.86
N ALA A 56 10.72 -35.51 -6.18
CA ALA A 56 11.92 -35.13 -6.93
C ALA A 56 12.53 -33.78 -6.50
N SER A 57 11.74 -32.79 -6.07
CA SER A 57 12.25 -31.54 -5.49
C SER A 57 12.53 -31.66 -3.99
N GLN A 58 12.03 -32.70 -3.31
CA GLN A 58 12.45 -33.03 -1.94
C GLN A 58 13.85 -33.65 -1.91
N GLU A 59 14.28 -34.36 -2.95
CA GLU A 59 15.62 -34.97 -3.00
C GLU A 59 16.76 -33.96 -3.14
N VAL A 60 16.54 -32.84 -3.85
CA VAL A 60 17.52 -31.73 -3.96
C VAL A 60 17.70 -30.99 -2.62
N VAL A 61 16.66 -30.99 -1.78
CA VAL A 61 16.62 -30.30 -0.46
C VAL A 61 17.20 -31.19 0.66
N ARG A 62 17.50 -32.48 0.40
CA ARG A 62 18.10 -33.42 1.38
C ARG A 62 19.55 -33.10 1.76
N GLY A 63 20.25 -32.23 1.02
CA GLY A 63 21.64 -31.84 1.29
C GLY A 63 21.78 -30.66 2.25
N LYS A 64 23.03 -30.31 2.64
CA LYS A 64 23.33 -29.00 3.24
C LYS A 64 23.06 -27.90 2.20
N ILE A 65 21.83 -27.40 2.15
CA ILE A 65 21.43 -26.33 1.23
C ILE A 65 22.23 -25.08 1.57
N SER A 66 22.95 -24.55 0.59
CA SER A 66 23.72 -23.31 0.74
C SER A 66 22.81 -22.13 1.11
N SER A 67 23.35 -21.11 1.77
CA SER A 67 22.58 -19.89 2.09
C SER A 67 21.96 -19.25 0.84
N ILE A 68 22.64 -19.35 -0.31
CA ILE A 68 22.19 -18.82 -1.60
C ILE A 68 20.94 -19.58 -2.09
N GLU A 69 20.94 -20.90 -2.03
CA GLU A 69 19.79 -21.72 -2.43
C GLU A 69 18.59 -21.52 -1.51
N ARG A 70 18.81 -21.26 -0.22
CA ARG A 70 17.72 -20.90 0.71
C ARG A 70 17.05 -19.60 0.32
N VAL A 71 17.82 -18.57 -0.03
CA VAL A 71 17.31 -17.28 -0.50
C VAL A 71 16.61 -17.45 -1.85
N LYS A 72 17.20 -18.21 -2.79
CA LYS A 72 16.58 -18.50 -4.08
C LYS A 72 15.23 -19.20 -3.91
N SER A 73 15.16 -20.21 -3.05
CA SER A 73 13.92 -20.94 -2.73
C SER A 73 12.86 -20.00 -2.13
N LEU A 74 13.25 -19.05 -1.28
CA LEU A 74 12.34 -18.04 -0.74
C LEU A 74 11.74 -17.20 -1.87
N VAL A 75 12.60 -16.61 -2.71
CA VAL A 75 12.19 -15.80 -3.85
C VAL A 75 11.28 -16.59 -4.81
N ASP A 76 11.62 -17.85 -5.10
CA ASP A 76 10.81 -18.71 -5.95
C ASP A 76 9.43 -19.01 -5.34
N THR A 77 9.35 -19.20 -4.02
CA THR A 77 8.08 -19.42 -3.30
C THR A 77 7.10 -18.26 -3.49
N PHE A 78 7.62 -17.03 -3.37
CA PHE A 78 6.89 -15.80 -3.60
C PHE A 78 6.52 -15.63 -5.07
N SER A 79 7.48 -15.82 -5.98
CA SER A 79 7.32 -15.63 -7.42
C SER A 79 6.36 -16.65 -8.05
N ASN A 80 6.28 -17.87 -7.51
CA ASN A 80 5.45 -18.94 -8.08
C ASN A 80 3.97 -18.55 -8.18
N SER A 81 3.45 -17.81 -7.19
CA SER A 81 2.06 -17.32 -7.22
C SER A 81 1.82 -16.41 -8.43
N SER A 82 2.74 -15.48 -8.69
CA SER A 82 2.68 -14.58 -9.85
C SER A 82 2.87 -15.33 -11.16
N LYS A 83 3.81 -16.30 -11.22
CA LYS A 83 4.05 -17.14 -12.40
C LYS A 83 2.79 -17.94 -12.79
N VAL A 84 2.13 -18.58 -11.83
CA VAL A 84 0.89 -19.34 -12.08
C VAL A 84 -0.26 -18.40 -12.48
N GLY A 85 -0.38 -17.24 -11.83
CA GLY A 85 -1.36 -16.22 -12.18
C GLY A 85 -1.19 -15.73 -13.62
N LEU A 86 0.04 -15.39 -14.02
CA LEU A 86 0.35 -14.92 -15.37
C LEU A 86 0.03 -15.98 -16.43
N LYS A 87 0.26 -17.26 -16.16
CA LYS A 87 -0.10 -18.35 -17.07
C LYS A 87 -1.61 -18.55 -17.22
N ARG A 88 -2.37 -18.44 -16.12
CA ARG A 88 -3.81 -18.77 -16.11
C ARG A 88 -4.71 -17.59 -16.45
N LYS A 89 -4.35 -16.40 -15.97
CA LYS A 89 -5.12 -15.16 -16.11
C LYS A 89 -4.15 -13.98 -16.29
N PRO A 90 -3.49 -13.87 -17.46
CA PRO A 90 -2.41 -12.91 -17.69
C PRO A 90 -2.86 -11.47 -17.45
N VAL A 91 -3.98 -11.05 -18.03
CA VAL A 91 -4.47 -9.66 -17.94
C VAL A 91 -4.75 -9.25 -16.49
N THR A 92 -5.56 -10.02 -15.76
CA THR A 92 -5.91 -9.69 -14.37
C THR A 92 -4.72 -9.78 -13.43
N THR A 93 -3.78 -10.71 -13.70
CA THR A 93 -2.57 -10.84 -12.88
C THR A 93 -1.62 -9.67 -13.13
N THR A 94 -1.39 -9.30 -14.39
CA THR A 94 -0.57 -8.14 -14.74
C THR A 94 -1.16 -6.86 -14.16
N ALA A 95 -2.45 -6.60 -14.37
CA ALA A 95 -3.11 -5.43 -13.80
C ALA A 95 -3.01 -5.40 -12.26
N GLY A 96 -3.22 -6.55 -11.61
CA GLY A 96 -3.06 -6.68 -10.17
C GLY A 96 -1.63 -6.40 -9.71
N LEU A 97 -0.61 -6.94 -10.37
CA LEU A 97 0.80 -6.72 -10.02
C LEU A 97 1.20 -5.25 -10.21
N LEU A 98 0.80 -4.62 -11.31
CA LEU A 98 1.05 -3.20 -11.56
C LEU A 98 0.36 -2.32 -10.52
N MET A 99 -0.87 -2.67 -10.12
CA MET A 99 -1.60 -1.94 -9.09
C MET A 99 -0.90 -2.04 -7.74
N HIS A 100 -0.44 -3.23 -7.34
CA HIS A 100 0.31 -3.38 -6.09
C HIS A 100 1.64 -2.63 -6.13
N LEU A 101 2.36 -2.69 -7.24
CA LEU A 101 3.61 -1.95 -7.41
C LEU A 101 3.37 -0.44 -7.31
N GLY A 102 2.36 0.08 -8.00
CA GLY A 102 1.98 1.49 -7.93
C GLY A 102 1.60 1.92 -6.52
N LEU A 103 0.81 1.12 -5.80
CA LEU A 103 0.43 1.40 -4.40
C LEU A 103 1.64 1.41 -3.48
N VAL A 104 2.55 0.44 -3.60
CA VAL A 104 3.78 0.39 -2.79
C VAL A 104 4.65 1.62 -3.05
N VAL A 105 4.85 1.97 -4.32
CA VAL A 105 5.63 3.16 -4.69
C VAL A 105 4.96 4.43 -4.16
N MET A 106 3.64 4.60 -4.31
CA MET A 106 2.92 5.76 -3.79
C MET A 106 2.98 5.86 -2.27
N ILE A 107 2.65 4.78 -1.57
CA ILE A 107 2.56 4.80 -0.10
C ILE A 107 3.93 5.02 0.52
N PHE A 108 5.00 4.44 -0.02
CA PHE A 108 6.32 4.45 0.64
C PHE A 108 7.29 5.48 0.07
N LEU A 109 7.19 5.83 -1.21
CA LEU A 109 8.19 6.67 -1.88
C LEU A 109 7.66 8.05 -2.31
N LEU A 110 6.35 8.31 -2.30
CA LEU A 110 5.86 9.66 -2.58
C LEU A 110 6.36 10.64 -1.53
N ALA A 111 6.95 11.77 -1.95
CA ALA A 111 7.60 12.75 -1.07
C ALA A 111 6.77 13.08 0.19
N GLN A 112 5.49 13.42 0.03
CA GLN A 112 4.59 13.73 1.15
C GLN A 112 4.33 12.55 2.09
N HIS A 113 4.19 11.34 1.53
CA HIS A 113 4.07 10.13 2.35
C HIS A 113 5.38 9.85 3.10
N MET A 114 6.54 10.11 2.50
CA MET A 114 7.83 9.96 3.18
C MET A 114 7.98 10.95 4.33
N VAL A 115 7.49 12.19 4.19
CA VAL A 115 7.45 13.15 5.32
C VAL A 115 6.60 12.58 6.46
N PHE A 116 5.40 12.09 6.14
CA PHE A 116 4.52 11.45 7.10
C PHE A 116 5.21 10.28 7.82
N TRP A 117 5.86 9.38 7.08
CA TRP A 117 6.59 8.27 7.67
C TRP A 117 7.77 8.72 8.52
N ALA A 118 8.55 9.72 8.07
CA ALA A 118 9.68 10.24 8.82
C ALA A 118 9.24 10.97 10.11
N TYR A 119 8.03 11.54 10.14
CA TYR A 119 7.48 12.14 11.35
C TYR A 119 7.24 11.08 12.45
N TYR A 120 6.60 9.96 12.11
CA TYR A 120 6.29 8.90 13.08
C TYR A 120 7.43 7.87 13.27
N LEU A 121 8.29 7.71 12.27
CA LEU A 121 9.44 6.80 12.26
C LEU A 121 10.69 7.56 11.78
N PRO A 122 11.36 8.34 12.66
CA PRO A 122 12.48 9.20 12.28
C PRO A 122 13.59 8.54 11.45
N PRO A 123 13.96 7.26 11.64
CA PRO A 123 14.93 6.57 10.79
C PRO A 123 14.52 6.47 9.30
N TYR A 124 13.23 6.59 8.97
CA TYR A 124 12.72 6.50 7.59
C TYR A 124 13.31 7.57 6.66
N ARG A 125 13.79 8.70 7.22
CA ARG A 125 14.47 9.78 6.49
C ARG A 125 15.67 9.33 5.65
N VAL A 126 16.30 8.19 6.00
CA VAL A 126 17.40 7.61 5.21
C VAL A 126 16.96 7.29 3.77
N LEU A 127 15.66 7.07 3.56
CA LEU A 127 15.10 6.75 2.25
C LEU A 127 14.79 7.98 1.40
N PHE A 128 14.90 9.23 1.90
CA PHE A 128 14.57 10.42 1.11
C PHE A 128 15.26 10.55 -0.27
N PRO A 129 16.47 10.02 -0.50
CA PRO A 129 17.01 9.96 -1.87
C PRO A 129 16.15 9.14 -2.84
N LEU A 130 15.27 8.27 -2.36
CA LEU A 130 14.32 7.50 -3.16
C LEU A 130 12.98 8.21 -3.37
N ALA A 131 12.80 9.42 -2.82
CA ALA A 131 11.55 10.15 -2.91
C ALA A 131 11.17 10.43 -4.37
N ILE A 132 9.90 10.21 -4.70
CA ILE A 132 9.33 10.63 -5.97
C ILE A 132 8.51 11.91 -5.75
N PRO A 133 8.57 12.89 -6.67
CA PRO A 133 7.82 14.12 -6.53
C PRO A 133 6.32 13.90 -6.74
N GLU A 134 5.53 14.89 -6.32
CA GLU A 134 4.08 14.86 -6.48
C GLU A 134 3.65 15.02 -7.94
N SER A 135 4.26 15.97 -8.65
CA SER A 135 3.91 16.30 -10.03
C SER A 135 5.12 16.34 -10.96
N SER A 136 4.86 16.34 -12.28
CA SER A 136 5.89 16.53 -13.30
C SER A 136 6.56 17.91 -13.19
N THR A 137 5.80 18.92 -12.76
CA THR A 137 6.32 20.27 -12.52
C THR A 137 7.29 20.27 -11.35
N ASP A 138 6.98 19.58 -10.26
CA ASP A 138 7.88 19.47 -9.11
C ASP A 138 9.14 18.66 -9.47
N GLY A 139 9.00 17.60 -10.27
CA GLY A 139 10.14 16.86 -10.82
C GLY A 139 11.04 17.72 -11.70
N LEU A 140 10.46 18.52 -12.60
CA LEU A 140 11.22 19.45 -13.43
C LEU A 140 11.89 20.54 -12.59
N LEU A 141 11.23 21.04 -11.55
CA LEU A 141 11.79 22.02 -10.61
C LEU A 141 12.97 21.42 -9.83
N SER A 142 12.86 20.18 -9.35
CA SER A 142 13.97 19.44 -8.70
C SER A 142 15.21 19.39 -9.60
N LEU A 143 15.01 19.09 -10.89
CA LEU A 143 16.08 18.99 -11.88
C LEU A 143 16.72 20.33 -12.25
N THR A 144 15.89 21.34 -12.47
CA THR A 144 16.34 22.61 -13.07
C THR A 144 16.81 23.62 -12.05
N MET A 145 16.27 23.59 -10.83
CA MET A 145 16.56 24.64 -9.86
C MET A 145 17.75 24.33 -8.95
N SER A 146 18.19 23.09 -8.77
CA SER A 146 19.36 22.62 -7.97
C SER A 146 19.67 23.36 -6.66
N THR A 147 18.76 24.19 -6.16
CA THR A 147 18.98 25.18 -5.13
C THR A 147 17.76 25.17 -4.21
N PHE A 148 18.06 25.43 -2.94
CA PHE A 148 17.25 25.29 -1.75
C PHE A 148 15.73 25.39 -1.96
N PRO A 149 14.94 24.53 -1.28
CA PRO A 149 13.49 24.56 -1.37
C PRO A 149 12.97 25.97 -1.07
N ARG A 150 12.02 26.46 -1.87
CA ARG A 150 11.43 27.81 -1.72
C ARG A 150 10.84 28.05 -0.33
N THR A 151 10.47 26.97 0.35
CA THR A 151 10.16 26.92 1.78
C THR A 151 11.32 26.26 2.51
N PRO A 152 11.81 26.80 3.64
CA PRO A 152 12.76 26.11 4.50
C PRO A 152 12.09 24.87 5.10
N THR A 153 12.07 23.77 4.34
CA THR A 153 11.71 22.47 4.88
C THR A 153 12.98 21.81 5.38
N PRO A 154 12.94 21.09 6.51
CA PRO A 154 14.06 20.25 6.95
C PRO A 154 14.45 19.17 5.92
N TYR A 155 13.66 19.01 4.84
CA TYR A 155 13.67 17.88 3.92
C TYR A 155 13.64 18.40 2.47
N PRO A 156 14.77 18.88 1.92
CA PRO A 156 14.85 19.30 0.53
C PRO A 156 14.76 18.08 -0.40
N PHE A 157 13.65 17.93 -1.14
CA PHE A 157 13.43 16.87 -2.15
C PHE A 157 14.19 17.11 -3.47
N VAL A 158 15.32 17.81 -3.42
CA VAL A 158 16.02 18.37 -4.59
C VAL A 158 17.17 17.46 -5.06
N HIS A 159 17.40 16.34 -4.36
CA HIS A 159 18.51 15.40 -4.61
C HIS A 159 18.04 13.94 -4.53
N ASP A 160 17.09 13.58 -5.38
CA ASP A 160 16.67 12.19 -5.56
C ASP A 160 17.59 11.42 -6.54
N ILE A 161 17.56 10.09 -6.47
CA ILE A 161 18.34 9.21 -7.35
C ILE A 161 17.72 9.04 -8.75
N TRP A 162 16.52 9.57 -8.97
CA TRP A 162 15.73 9.34 -10.18
C TRP A 162 16.11 10.33 -11.29
N GLY A 163 16.58 11.53 -10.93
CA GLY A 163 17.07 12.50 -11.89
C GLY A 163 16.00 12.85 -12.93
N PRO A 164 16.29 12.84 -14.25
CA PRO A 164 15.30 13.13 -15.29
C PRO A 164 14.05 12.26 -15.26
N LEU A 165 14.12 11.06 -14.66
CA LEU A 165 13.00 10.15 -14.57
C LEU A 165 11.85 10.73 -13.75
N THR A 166 12.11 11.64 -12.81
CA THR A 166 11.09 12.30 -11.97
C THR A 166 10.00 13.01 -12.75
N VAL A 167 10.27 13.45 -13.98
CA VAL A 167 9.28 14.09 -14.86
C VAL A 167 8.17 13.10 -15.26
N ILE A 168 8.47 11.80 -15.33
CA ILE A 168 7.50 10.74 -15.67
C ILE A 168 7.16 9.81 -14.50
N LEU A 169 8.07 9.66 -13.55
CA LEU A 169 7.90 8.93 -12.30
C LEU A 169 7.53 9.93 -11.19
N ASN A 170 6.24 10.24 -11.10
CA ASN A 170 5.69 11.14 -10.09
C ASN A 170 4.30 10.69 -9.62
N GLY A 171 3.85 11.31 -8.54
CA GLY A 171 2.57 11.02 -7.90
C GLY A 171 1.37 11.14 -8.84
N GLN A 172 1.32 12.15 -9.71
CA GLN A 172 0.23 12.34 -10.66
C GLN A 172 0.10 11.17 -11.64
N TYR A 173 1.17 10.80 -12.35
CA TYR A 173 1.13 9.69 -13.30
C TYR A 173 0.81 8.35 -12.64
N ILE A 174 1.40 8.08 -11.46
CA ILE A 174 1.12 6.84 -10.74
C ILE A 174 -0.33 6.84 -10.24
N SER A 175 -0.87 7.97 -9.79
CA SER A 175 -2.29 8.08 -9.41
C SER A 175 -3.20 7.80 -10.60
N PHE A 176 -2.94 8.36 -11.78
CA PHE A 176 -3.71 8.04 -13.00
C PHE A 176 -3.65 6.55 -13.34
N LEU A 177 -2.45 5.96 -13.31
CA LEU A 177 -2.28 4.54 -13.53
C LEU A 177 -3.10 3.71 -12.53
N LEU A 178 -3.05 4.07 -11.24
CA LEU A 178 -3.81 3.39 -10.19
C LEU A 178 -5.32 3.54 -10.38
N LEU A 179 -5.82 4.71 -10.76
CA LEU A 179 -7.24 4.93 -11.05
C LEU A 179 -7.71 4.06 -12.22
N VAL A 180 -6.91 3.94 -13.29
CA VAL A 180 -7.22 3.06 -14.43
C VAL A 180 -7.23 1.59 -14.00
N LEU A 181 -6.18 1.13 -13.31
CA LEU A 181 -6.05 -0.27 -12.89
C LEU A 181 -7.14 -0.68 -11.89
N LEU A 182 -7.45 0.20 -10.94
CA LEU A 182 -8.52 0.01 -9.97
C LEU A 182 -9.89 0.08 -10.64
N GLY A 183 -10.07 0.97 -11.61
CA GLY A 183 -11.26 1.05 -12.46
C GLY A 183 -11.52 -0.24 -13.23
N ILE A 184 -10.49 -0.87 -13.82
CA ILE A 184 -10.60 -2.19 -14.45
C ILE A 184 -11.06 -3.25 -13.44
N TYR A 185 -10.51 -3.23 -12.22
CA TYR A 185 -10.86 -4.18 -11.18
C TYR A 185 -12.30 -4.01 -10.67
N LEU A 186 -12.73 -2.76 -10.48
CA LEU A 186 -14.10 -2.41 -10.16
C LEU A 186 -15.05 -2.78 -11.30
N GLY A 187 -14.68 -2.54 -12.56
CA GLY A 187 -15.44 -2.93 -13.75
C GLY A 187 -15.70 -4.44 -13.80
N HIS A 188 -14.67 -5.27 -13.56
CA HIS A 188 -14.86 -6.72 -13.45
C HIS A 188 -15.80 -7.12 -12.31
N LYS A 189 -15.80 -6.39 -11.19
CA LYS A 189 -16.74 -6.61 -10.09
C LYS A 189 -18.16 -6.20 -10.45
N PHE A 190 -18.35 -5.06 -11.12
CA PHE A 190 -19.66 -4.65 -11.62
C PHE A 190 -20.24 -5.64 -12.62
N HIS A 191 -19.40 -6.16 -13.53
CA HIS A 191 -19.82 -7.23 -14.44
C HIS A 191 -20.24 -8.49 -13.69
N ALA A 192 -19.41 -8.97 -12.74
CA ALA A 192 -19.76 -10.13 -11.93
C ALA A 192 -21.05 -9.95 -11.11
N PHE A 193 -21.29 -8.72 -10.61
CA PHE A 193 -22.52 -8.37 -9.92
C PHE A 193 -23.73 -8.41 -10.87
N ALA A 194 -23.59 -7.86 -12.08
CA ALA A 194 -24.63 -7.90 -13.10
C ALA A 194 -24.98 -9.33 -13.52
N ASP A 195 -24.00 -10.24 -13.51
CA ASP A 195 -24.20 -11.68 -13.75
C ASP A 195 -24.83 -12.43 -12.55
N GLY A 196 -25.19 -11.72 -11.47
CA GLY A 196 -25.81 -12.30 -10.28
C GLY A 196 -24.85 -13.08 -9.38
N LEU A 197 -23.53 -12.93 -9.55
CA LEU A 197 -22.55 -13.59 -8.69
C LEU A 197 -22.51 -12.93 -7.31
N SER A 198 -22.50 -13.74 -6.25
CA SER A 198 -22.39 -13.22 -4.88
C SER A 198 -21.04 -12.55 -4.65
N LEU A 199 -21.06 -11.24 -4.39
CA LEU A 199 -19.89 -10.45 -4.01
C LEU A 199 -19.99 -10.11 -2.52
N ARG A 200 -18.88 -10.29 -1.79
CA ARG A 200 -18.82 -9.90 -0.37
C ARG A 200 -18.81 -8.38 -0.25
N ALA A 201 -19.62 -7.82 0.64
CA ALA A 201 -19.67 -6.37 0.89
C ALA A 201 -18.30 -5.78 1.27
N GLY A 202 -17.48 -6.51 2.03
CA GLY A 202 -16.13 -6.11 2.41
C GLY A 202 -15.15 -5.98 1.24
N ASP A 203 -15.44 -6.59 0.08
CA ASP A 203 -14.63 -6.37 -1.12
C ASP A 203 -14.95 -5.00 -1.75
N TRP A 204 -16.23 -4.62 -1.81
CA TRP A 204 -16.64 -3.31 -2.32
C TRP A 204 -16.12 -2.18 -1.44
N TRP A 205 -16.22 -2.37 -0.12
CA TRP A 205 -15.72 -1.42 0.87
C TRP A 205 -14.28 -1.01 0.61
N PHE A 206 -13.35 -1.97 0.56
CA PHE A 206 -11.93 -1.65 0.41
C PHE A 206 -11.61 -0.95 -0.93
N PHE A 207 -12.09 -1.48 -2.06
CA PHE A 207 -11.75 -0.93 -3.37
C PHE A 207 -12.41 0.42 -3.64
N LEU A 208 -13.63 0.64 -3.17
CA LEU A 208 -14.31 1.93 -3.32
C LEU A 208 -13.62 3.01 -2.49
N LEU A 209 -13.30 2.71 -1.22
CA LEU A 209 -12.58 3.66 -0.37
C LEU A 209 -11.21 3.97 -0.96
N LEU A 210 -10.45 2.96 -1.41
CA LEU A 210 -9.16 3.18 -2.05
C LEU A 210 -9.26 4.04 -3.31
N TYR A 211 -10.32 3.85 -4.11
CA TYR A 211 -10.54 4.65 -5.31
C TYR A 211 -10.78 6.12 -4.97
N VAL A 212 -11.70 6.37 -4.03
CA VAL A 212 -12.00 7.73 -3.57
C VAL A 212 -10.78 8.37 -2.91
N ASP A 213 -10.00 7.61 -2.15
CA ASP A 213 -8.79 8.07 -1.48
C ASP A 213 -7.73 8.59 -2.48
N ILE A 214 -7.48 7.83 -3.55
CA ILE A 214 -6.57 8.24 -4.62
C ILE A 214 -7.09 9.50 -5.33
N VAL A 215 -8.42 9.61 -5.56
CA VAL A 215 -9.01 10.83 -6.15
C VAL A 215 -8.81 12.04 -5.25
N LEU A 216 -9.05 11.91 -3.94
CA LEU A 216 -8.87 13.00 -2.99
C LEU A 216 -7.40 13.46 -2.93
N GLY A 217 -6.46 12.51 -2.86
CA GLY A 217 -5.02 12.81 -2.90
C GLY A 217 -4.59 13.48 -4.22
N LEU A 218 -5.12 13.02 -5.37
CA LEU A 218 -4.84 13.63 -6.67
C LEU A 218 -5.39 15.07 -6.76
N LEU A 219 -6.60 15.31 -6.27
CA LEU A 219 -7.20 16.65 -6.28
C LEU A 219 -6.47 17.61 -5.33
N ALA A 220 -6.08 17.13 -4.15
CA ALA A 220 -5.30 17.90 -3.19
C ALA A 220 -3.93 18.31 -3.77
N THR A 221 -3.16 17.36 -4.28
CA THR A 221 -1.84 17.62 -4.89
C THR A 221 -1.92 18.47 -6.15
N SER A 222 -2.98 18.32 -6.93
CA SER A 222 -3.22 19.14 -8.13
C SER A 222 -3.77 20.53 -7.80
N HIS A 223 -4.07 20.84 -6.53
CA HIS A 223 -4.69 22.08 -6.10
C HIS A 223 -5.99 22.37 -6.87
N ILE A 224 -6.86 21.36 -7.01
CA ILE A 224 -8.15 21.46 -7.70
C ILE A 224 -9.28 21.21 -6.69
N PRO A 225 -10.13 22.22 -6.39
CA PRO A 225 -10.08 23.62 -6.82
C PRO A 225 -8.88 24.38 -6.22
N ASN A 226 -8.40 25.42 -6.92
CA ASN A 226 -7.28 26.25 -6.48
C ASN A 226 -7.72 27.22 -5.36
N ASN A 227 -7.92 26.67 -4.16
CA ASN A 227 -8.41 27.38 -2.99
C ASN A 227 -7.90 26.65 -1.73
N VAL A 228 -7.33 27.40 -0.79
CA VAL A 228 -6.71 26.85 0.43
C VAL A 228 -7.69 26.05 1.28
N VAL A 229 -8.93 26.52 1.43
CA VAL A 229 -9.98 25.80 2.19
C VAL A 229 -10.31 24.48 1.53
N TRP A 230 -10.38 24.45 0.18
CA TRP A 230 -10.60 23.20 -0.55
C TRP A 230 -9.40 22.26 -0.46
N TYR A 231 -8.18 22.78 -0.54
CA TYR A 231 -6.97 21.98 -0.33
C TYR A 231 -6.99 21.31 1.05
N ASP A 232 -7.23 22.06 2.12
CA ASP A 232 -7.24 21.52 3.48
C ASP A 232 -8.36 20.47 3.67
N ASN A 233 -9.52 20.68 3.04
CA ASN A 233 -10.61 19.71 3.08
C ASN A 233 -10.35 18.45 2.24
N LEU A 234 -9.73 18.58 1.06
CA LEU A 234 -9.37 17.45 0.21
C LEU A 234 -8.25 16.62 0.85
N LEU A 235 -7.22 17.29 1.40
CA LEU A 235 -6.13 16.64 2.13
C LEU A 235 -6.65 16.00 3.42
N GLY A 236 -7.45 16.71 4.20
CA GLY A 236 -8.08 16.16 5.39
C GLY A 236 -9.00 14.98 5.08
N GLY A 237 -9.77 15.05 3.99
CA GLY A 237 -10.59 13.95 3.50
C GLY A 237 -9.76 12.74 3.07
N HIS A 238 -8.65 12.95 2.36
CA HIS A 238 -7.68 11.91 1.99
C HIS A 238 -7.13 11.22 3.25
N ILE A 239 -6.63 11.97 4.23
CA ILE A 239 -6.08 11.40 5.46
C ILE A 239 -7.16 10.64 6.25
N LEU A 240 -8.35 11.22 6.43
CA LEU A 240 -9.47 10.55 7.11
C LEU A 240 -9.86 9.24 6.42
N LEU A 241 -9.88 9.24 5.09
CA LEU A 241 -10.26 8.06 4.34
C LEU A 241 -9.18 6.98 4.41
N ALA A 242 -7.91 7.36 4.30
CA ALA A 242 -6.77 6.48 4.53
C ALA A 242 -6.82 5.88 5.94
N GLU A 243 -7.16 6.67 6.95
CA GLU A 243 -7.33 6.19 8.32
C GLU A 243 -8.46 5.17 8.47
N ILE A 244 -9.63 5.42 7.85
CA ILE A 244 -10.74 4.45 7.81
C ILE A 244 -10.29 3.15 7.11
N ILE A 245 -9.56 3.26 5.99
CA ILE A 245 -9.01 2.10 5.28
C ILE A 245 -8.08 1.31 6.19
N ILE A 246 -7.14 1.98 6.89
CA ILE A 246 -6.18 1.34 7.79
C ILE A 246 -6.88 0.68 8.98
N ALA A 247 -7.78 1.40 9.67
CA ALA A 247 -8.51 0.88 10.82
C ALA A 247 -9.37 -0.34 10.46
N THR A 248 -9.97 -0.33 9.27
CA THR A 248 -10.81 -1.44 8.78
C THR A 248 -10.02 -2.54 8.07
N LEU A 249 -8.75 -2.31 7.73
CA LEU A 249 -7.92 -3.21 6.93
C LEU A 249 -7.93 -4.66 7.46
N PRO A 250 -7.77 -4.92 8.77
CA PRO A 250 -7.74 -6.29 9.30
C PRO A 250 -9.08 -7.02 9.17
N PHE A 251 -10.18 -6.30 8.99
CA PHE A 251 -11.53 -6.85 8.89
C PHE A 251 -12.00 -6.98 7.44
N THR A 252 -11.21 -6.53 6.46
CA THR A 252 -11.54 -6.58 5.04
C THR A 252 -10.65 -7.57 4.29
N ARG A 253 -10.89 -7.70 2.98
CA ARG A 253 -10.00 -8.44 2.09
C ARG A 253 -8.64 -7.75 1.89
N GLY A 254 -8.52 -6.46 2.21
CA GLY A 254 -7.25 -5.72 2.13
C GLY A 254 -6.13 -6.37 2.93
N PHE A 255 -6.45 -7.02 4.06
CA PHE A 255 -5.47 -7.76 4.87
C PHE A 255 -4.78 -8.94 4.16
N HIS A 256 -5.26 -9.34 2.97
CA HIS A 256 -4.66 -10.44 2.19
C HIS A 256 -3.17 -10.21 1.91
N MET A 257 -2.70 -8.96 1.84
CA MET A 257 -1.29 -8.65 1.69
C MET A 257 -0.48 -9.30 2.83
N PHE A 258 -0.88 -9.10 4.09
CA PHE A 258 -0.21 -9.68 5.26
C PHE A 258 -0.36 -11.20 5.32
N GLU A 259 -1.56 -11.73 5.07
CA GLU A 259 -1.81 -13.18 5.07
C GLU A 259 -1.01 -13.89 3.98
N PHE A 260 -0.83 -13.27 2.82
CA PHE A 260 -0.01 -13.79 1.75
C PHE A 260 1.47 -13.90 2.17
N TYR A 261 2.06 -12.84 2.74
CA TYR A 261 3.45 -12.89 3.23
C TYR A 261 3.64 -13.94 4.33
N LEU A 262 2.74 -13.98 5.32
CA LEU A 262 2.76 -14.98 6.39
C LEU A 262 2.64 -16.40 5.84
N GLY A 263 1.70 -16.62 4.90
CA GLY A 263 1.51 -17.90 4.22
C GLY A 263 2.75 -18.35 3.46
N LYS A 264 3.42 -17.43 2.76
CA LYS A 264 4.59 -17.71 1.92
C LYS A 264 5.87 -17.96 2.71
N ILE A 265 6.12 -17.16 3.76
CA ILE A 265 7.22 -17.43 4.70
C ILE A 265 7.04 -18.82 5.33
N ARG A 266 5.80 -19.15 5.70
CA ARG A 266 5.48 -20.46 6.25
C ARG A 266 5.68 -21.56 5.22
N GLU A 267 5.14 -21.44 4.00
CA GLU A 267 5.37 -22.39 2.90
C GLU A 267 6.87 -22.66 2.70
N TRP A 268 7.67 -21.61 2.61
CA TRP A 268 9.13 -21.71 2.52
C TRP A 268 9.77 -22.40 3.73
N TYR A 269 9.37 -22.04 4.95
CA TYR A 269 9.88 -22.66 6.17
C TYR A 269 9.58 -24.16 6.21
N PHE A 270 8.36 -24.57 5.83
CA PHE A 270 7.99 -25.99 5.79
C PHE A 270 8.76 -26.74 4.70
N MET A 271 8.94 -26.14 3.51
CA MET A 271 9.75 -26.74 2.45
C MET A 271 11.21 -26.95 2.86
N LEU A 272 11.80 -26.04 3.65
CA LEU A 272 13.21 -26.14 4.07
C LEU A 272 13.44 -26.91 5.37
N TYR A 273 12.56 -26.78 6.36
CA TYR A 273 12.83 -27.20 7.74
C TYR A 273 11.85 -28.24 8.30
N ARG A 274 10.56 -28.23 7.90
CA ARG A 274 9.57 -29.16 8.47
C ARG A 274 9.37 -30.38 7.57
N ARG A 275 10.01 -31.45 8.00
CA ARG A 275 10.00 -32.82 7.47
C ARG A 275 8.61 -33.47 7.55
N GLY A 276 8.16 -34.10 6.47
CA GLY A 276 7.42 -35.37 6.52
C GLY A 276 6.16 -35.49 7.40
N GLU A 277 5.29 -34.48 7.48
CA GLU A 277 3.92 -34.74 7.94
C GLU A 277 3.12 -35.34 6.77
N LYS A 278 2.93 -36.66 6.84
CA LYS A 278 1.81 -37.33 6.17
C LYS A 278 0.50 -36.93 6.85
#